data_AF-A0A970BJ22-F1
#
_entry.id   AF-A0A970BJ22-F1
#
_cell.length_a   1.000
_cell.length_b   1.000
_cell.length_c   1.000
_cell.angle_alpha   90.00
_cell.angle_beta   90.00
_cell.angle_gamma   90.00
#
_symmetry.space_group_name_H-M   'P 1'
#
loop_
_entity.id
_entity.type
_entity.pdbx_description
1 polymer ?
#
loop_
_entity_poly.entity_id
_entity_poly.type
_entity_poly.pdbx_seq_one_letter_code
_entity_poly.pdbx_strand_id
1 'polypeptide(L)'
;WGLAAVGVAMKLFWFNAPRWFSTLFYVFMGVIVVTFLPLLSGMLSLAAVAWIAGGGILYIVGAIIYAAKPSLLNFSKWFGFHEVFHLFVLGGSFCHFWFIYRYVLA
;
A
#
# COMPACT_ATOMS: atom_id res chain seq x y z
N TRP A 1 -9.34 -12.58 3.81
CA TRP A 1 -10.64 -12.04 4.27
C TRP A 1 -10.70 -11.74 5.76
N GLY A 2 -10.22 -12.61 6.67
CA GLY A 2 -10.24 -12.34 8.12
C GLY A 2 -9.66 -10.98 8.54
N LEU A 3 -8.47 -10.62 8.06
CA LEU A 3 -7.86 -9.31 8.33
C LEU A 3 -8.73 -8.14 7.83
N ALA A 4 -9.38 -8.28 6.67
CA ALA A 4 -10.27 -7.24 6.16
C ALA A 4 -11.51 -7.07 7.06
N ALA A 5 -12.10 -8.17 7.54
CA ALA A 5 -13.21 -8.13 8.48
C ALA A 5 -12.81 -7.45 9.80
N VAL A 6 -11.62 -7.75 10.32
CA VAL A 6 -11.05 -7.05 11.50
C VAL A 6 -10.89 -5.56 11.22
N GLY A 7 -10.33 -5.17 10.08
CA GLY A 7 -10.18 -3.76 9.70
C GLY A 7 -11.52 -3.02 9.59
N VAL A 8 -12.55 -3.66 9.04
CA VAL A 8 -13.92 -3.13 8.99
C VAL A 8 -14.48 -2.98 10.40
N ALA A 9 -14.39 -4.01 11.24
CA ALA A 9 -14.87 -3.96 12.62
C ALA A 9 -14.16 -2.84 13.42
N MET A 10 -12.84 -2.69 13.27
CA MET A 10 -12.08 -1.61 13.89
C MET A 10 -12.62 -0.23 13.48
N LYS A 11 -12.95 -0.03 12.20
CA LYS A 11 -13.50 1.26 11.74
C LYS A 11 -14.94 1.50 12.18
N LEU A 12 -15.74 0.46 12.37
CA LEU A 12 -17.13 0.57 12.82
C LEU A 12 -17.29 0.73 14.33
N PHE A 13 -16.44 0.07 15.12
CA PHE A 13 -16.56 0.06 16.59
C PHE A 13 -15.54 0.96 17.29
N TRP A 14 -14.47 1.39 16.60
CA TRP A 14 -13.40 2.21 17.17
C TRP A 14 -13.03 3.41 16.27
N PHE A 15 -13.97 4.33 16.09
CA PHE A 15 -13.80 5.54 15.26
C PHE A 15 -12.60 6.42 15.66
N ASN A 16 -12.31 6.53 16.96
CA ASN A 16 -11.22 7.34 17.50
C ASN A 16 -9.88 6.60 17.57
N ALA A 17 -9.73 5.46 16.87
CA ALA A 17 -8.48 4.71 16.86
C ALA A 17 -7.32 5.63 16.40
N PRO A 18 -6.15 5.57 17.07
CA PRO A 18 -5.00 6.36 16.67
C PRO A 18 -4.64 6.13 15.20
N ARG A 19 -4.39 7.22 14.46
CA ARG A 19 -4.07 7.14 13.02
C ARG A 19 -2.90 6.21 12.73
N TRP A 20 -1.84 6.27 13.53
CA TRP A 20 -0.66 5.42 13.38
C TRP A 20 -1.00 3.93 13.47
N PHE A 21 -1.95 3.55 14.33
CA PHE A 21 -2.36 2.16 14.50
C PHE A 21 -3.10 1.65 13.26
N SER A 22 -4.02 2.46 12.72
CA SER A 22 -4.70 2.15 11.47
C SER A 22 -3.71 2.04 10.30
N THR A 23 -2.77 2.99 10.18
CA THR A 23 -1.76 2.96 9.12
C THR A 23 -0.89 1.71 9.21
N LEU A 24 -0.42 1.35 10.41
CA LEU A 24 0.40 0.15 10.61
C LEU A 24 -0.37 -1.12 10.26
N PHE A 25 -1.65 -1.20 10.63
CA PHE A 25 -2.50 -2.33 10.29
C PHE A 25 -2.63 -2.52 8.76
N TYR A 26 -2.87 -1.43 8.01
CA TYR A 26 -2.93 -1.50 6.54
C TYR A 26 -1.59 -1.87 5.90
N VAL A 27 -0.48 -1.33 6.41
CA VAL A 27 0.87 -1.69 5.94
C VAL A 27 1.13 -3.17 6.19
N PHE A 28 0.80 -3.67 7.38
CA PHE A 28 0.92 -5.09 7.71
C PHE A 28 0.13 -5.96 6.75
N MET A 29 -1.13 -5.62 6.47
CA MET A 29 -1.94 -6.35 5.48
C MET A 29 -1.28 -6.44 4.10
N GLY A 30 -0.64 -5.36 3.63
CA GLY A 30 0.05 -5.34 2.35
C GLY A 30 1.35 -6.13 2.35
N VAL A 31 2.16 -6.01 3.39
CA VAL A 31 3.49 -6.64 3.49
C VAL A 31 3.41 -8.17 3.63
N ILE A 32 2.27 -8.73 4.04
CA ILE A 32 2.07 -10.19 4.08
C ILE A 32 2.47 -10.87 2.77
N VAL A 33 2.27 -10.22 1.61
CA VAL A 33 2.66 -10.76 0.30
C VAL A 33 4.16 -11.09 0.21
N VAL A 34 5.01 -10.39 0.96
CA VAL A 34 6.47 -10.62 1.00
C VAL A 34 6.80 -12.02 1.48
N THR A 35 6.02 -12.57 2.42
CA THR A 35 6.21 -13.95 2.91
C THR A 35 5.97 -15.01 1.83
N PHE A 36 5.21 -14.66 0.78
CA PHE A 36 4.93 -15.52 -0.36
C PHE A 36 5.85 -15.26 -1.56
N LEU A 37 6.70 -14.22 -1.53
CA LEU A 37 7.59 -13.89 -2.64
C LEU A 37 8.52 -15.04 -3.07
N PRO A 38 9.12 -15.86 -2.16
CA PRO A 38 9.93 -16.99 -2.58
C PRO A 38 9.15 -17.99 -3.43
N LEU A 39 7.91 -18.32 -3.01
CA LEU A 39 7.01 -19.17 -3.77
C LEU A 39 6.63 -18.54 -5.12
N LEU A 40 6.24 -17.26 -5.10
CA LEU A 40 5.83 -16.53 -6.30
C LEU A 40 6.97 -16.40 -7.31
N SER A 41 8.21 -16.21 -6.86
CA SER A 41 9.38 -16.08 -7.75
C SER A 41 9.71 -17.36 -8.53
N GLY A 42 9.28 -18.53 -8.04
CA GLY A 42 9.39 -19.79 -8.78
C GLY A 42 8.28 -20.00 -9.81
N MET A 43 7.17 -19.26 -9.71
CA MET A 43 5.98 -19.42 -10.56
C MET A 43 5.79 -18.26 -11.54
N LEU A 44 6.34 -17.09 -11.21
CA LEU A 44 6.15 -15.84 -11.96
C LEU A 44 7.42 -15.44 -12.69
N SER A 45 7.26 -14.73 -13.81
CA SER A 45 8.39 -14.09 -14.47
C SER A 45 9.00 -13.00 -13.59
N LEU A 46 10.28 -12.70 -13.81
CA LEU A 46 10.96 -11.61 -13.10
C LEU A 46 10.21 -10.27 -13.24
N ALA A 47 9.65 -10.00 -14.41
CA ALA A 47 8.88 -8.78 -14.66
C ALA A 47 7.60 -8.71 -13.81
N ALA A 48 6.89 -9.84 -13.64
CA ALA A 48 5.72 -9.92 -12.77
C ALA A 48 6.08 -9.63 -11.30
N VAL A 49 7.17 -10.23 -10.81
CA VAL A 49 7.69 -9.98 -9.45
C VAL A 49 8.07 -8.51 -9.28
N ALA A 50 8.71 -7.90 -10.28
CA ALA A 50 9.09 -6.48 -10.24
C ALA A 50 7.89 -5.54 -10.12
N TRP A 51 6.76 -5.83 -10.79
CA TRP A 51 5.53 -5.03 -10.65
C TRP A 51 4.93 -5.12 -9.24
N ILE A 52 4.87 -6.32 -8.66
CA ILE A 52 4.39 -6.50 -7.27
C ILE A 52 5.32 -5.77 -6.30
N ALA A 53 6.62 -5.98 -6.42
CA ALA A 53 7.62 -5.37 -5.54
C ALA A 53 7.61 -3.83 -5.65
N GLY A 54 7.57 -3.30 -6.87
CA GLY A 54 7.47 -1.86 -7.13
C GLY A 54 6.20 -1.26 -6.54
N GLY A 55 5.05 -1.93 -6.70
CA GLY A 55 3.80 -1.50 -6.07
C GLY A 55 3.89 -1.47 -4.54
N GLY A 56 4.47 -2.52 -3.94
CA GLY A 56 4.72 -2.58 -2.49
C GLY A 56 5.62 -1.45 -1.99
N ILE A 57 6.73 -1.17 -2.69
CA ILE A 57 7.64 -0.07 -2.36
C ILE A 57 6.90 1.28 -2.40
N LEU A 58 6.10 1.54 -3.44
CA LEU A 58 5.31 2.77 -3.52
C LEU A 58 4.36 2.92 -2.34
N TYR A 59 3.66 1.84 -1.94
CA TYR A 59 2.80 1.85 -0.75
C TYR A 59 3.55 2.15 0.54
N ILE A 60 4.73 1.56 0.74
CA ILE A 60 5.56 1.80 1.94
C ILE A 60 6.06 3.25 1.97
N VAL A 61 6.59 3.76 0.86
CA VAL A 61 7.06 5.15 0.77
C VAL A 61 5.90 6.13 1.04
N GLY A 62 4.73 5.88 0.46
CA GLY A 62 3.53 6.65 0.75
C GLY A 62 3.16 6.62 2.24
N ALA A 63 3.14 5.44 2.85
CA ALA A 63 2.82 5.29 4.28
C ALA A 63 3.81 6.04 5.18
N ILE A 64 5.10 6.02 4.84
CA ILE A 64 6.14 6.79 5.56
C ILE A 64 5.88 8.30 5.42
N ILE A 65 5.59 8.78 4.21
CA ILE A 65 5.25 10.21 3.98
C ILE A 65 4.03 10.61 4.81
N TYR A 66 2.99 9.79 4.82
CA TYR A 66 1.76 10.03 5.58
C TYR A 66 2.01 10.07 7.10
N ALA A 67 2.87 9.19 7.61
CA ALA A 67 3.21 9.12 9.02
C ALA A 67 4.14 10.26 9.47
N ALA A 68 5.18 10.54 8.69
CA ALA A 68 6.20 11.55 9.00
C ALA A 68 5.71 12.99 8.84
N LYS A 69 4.69 13.21 8.00
CA LYS A 69 4.10 14.54 7.72
C LYS A 69 5.16 15.62 7.43
N PRO A 70 6.09 15.37 6.49
CA PRO A 70 7.19 16.29 6.24
C PRO A 70 6.67 17.66 5.77
N SER A 71 7.07 18.72 6.45
CA SER A 71 6.68 20.10 6.13
C SER A 71 7.16 20.55 4.75
N LEU A 72 8.27 19.98 4.27
CA LEU A 72 8.83 20.22 2.93
C LEU A 72 7.90 19.82 1.79
N LEU A 73 6.94 18.92 2.02
CA LEU A 73 5.97 18.49 1.02
C LEU A 73 4.69 19.34 1.03
N ASN A 74 4.63 20.41 1.82
CA ASN A 74 3.50 21.35 1.83
C ASN A 74 3.71 22.44 0.77
N PHE A 75 3.39 22.11 -0.47
CA PHE A 75 3.55 23.00 -1.62
C PHE A 75 2.48 24.10 -1.67
N SER A 76 1.27 23.85 -1.18
CA SER A 76 0.20 24.85 -1.09
C SER A 76 -0.82 24.51 0.01
N LYS A 77 -1.81 25.39 0.22
CA LYS A 77 -2.94 25.15 1.14
C LYS A 77 -3.82 23.94 0.77
N TRP A 78 -3.77 23.50 -0.49
CA TRP A 78 -4.58 22.38 -1.02
C TRP A 78 -3.75 21.16 -1.38
N PHE A 79 -2.42 21.28 -1.38
CA PHE A 79 -1.53 20.23 -1.87
C PHE A 79 -0.32 20.13 -0.95
N GLY A 80 -0.36 19.12 -0.10
CA GLY A 80 0.66 18.82 0.90
C GLY A 80 1.08 17.36 0.90
N PHE A 81 1.66 16.93 2.03
CA PHE A 81 2.12 15.54 2.20
C PHE A 81 1.00 14.49 2.00
N HIS A 82 -0.27 14.86 2.23
CA HIS A 82 -1.40 13.94 2.12
C HIS A 82 -1.74 13.63 0.66
N GLU A 83 -1.76 14.65 -0.18
CA GLU A 83 -1.99 14.52 -1.62
C GLU A 83 -0.83 13.79 -2.28
N VAL A 84 0.41 14.07 -1.85
CA VAL A 84 1.59 13.30 -2.27
C VAL A 84 1.45 11.83 -1.89
N PHE A 85 1.02 11.53 -0.65
CA PHE A 85 0.72 10.15 -0.25
C PHE A 85 -0.28 9.47 -1.19
N HIS A 86 -1.36 10.16 -1.59
CA HIS A 86 -2.33 9.60 -2.55
C HIS A 86 -1.72 9.31 -3.92
N LEU A 87 -0.77 10.12 -4.40
CA LEU A 87 -0.05 9.81 -5.65
C LEU A 87 0.73 8.50 -5.55
N PHE A 88 1.36 8.22 -4.42
CA PHE A 88 2.03 6.94 -4.16
C PHE A 88 1.04 5.76 -4.11
N VAL A 89 -0.12 5.95 -3.47
CA VAL A 89 -1.20 4.94 -3.45
C VAL A 89 -1.72 4.65 -4.86
N LEU A 90 -1.92 5.68 -5.68
CA LEU A 90 -2.34 5.53 -7.08
C LEU A 90 -1.30 4.78 -7.91
N GLY A 91 -0.03 5.14 -7.78
CA GLY A 91 1.07 4.45 -8.46
C GLY A 91 1.16 2.97 -8.03
N GLY A 92 1.08 2.69 -6.72
CA GLY A 92 1.08 1.32 -6.21
C GLY A 92 -0.13 0.50 -6.68
N SER A 93 -1.31 1.13 -6.73
CA SER A 93 -2.54 0.51 -7.26
C SER A 93 -2.42 0.19 -8.74
N PHE A 94 -1.83 1.09 -9.52
CA PHE A 94 -1.58 0.86 -10.94
C PHE A 94 -0.61 -0.31 -11.17
N CYS A 95 0.47 -0.42 -10.39
CA CYS A 95 1.37 -1.56 -10.45
C CYS A 95 0.64 -2.89 -10.19
N HIS A 96 -0.23 -2.91 -9.17
CA HIS A 96 -1.02 -4.10 -8.86
C HIS A 96 -2.02 -4.44 -9.97
N PHE A 97 -2.74 -3.44 -10.49
CA PHE A 97 -3.64 -3.60 -11.63
C PHE A 97 -2.92 -4.19 -12.84
N TRP A 98 -1.78 -3.62 -13.21
CA TRP A 98 -1.00 -4.09 -14.36
C TRP A 98 -0.48 -5.51 -14.16
N PHE A 99 -0.02 -5.84 -12.94
CA PHE A 99 0.38 -7.21 -12.60
C PHE A 99 -0.77 -8.21 -12.87
N ILE A 100 -1.95 -7.94 -12.33
CA ILE A 100 -3.12 -8.82 -12.51
C ILE A 100 -3.51 -8.91 -13.99
N TYR A 101 -3.65 -7.78 -14.66
CA TYR A 101 -4.05 -7.74 -16.06
C TYR A 101 -3.08 -8.52 -16.97
N ARG A 102 -1.78 -8.26 -16.85
CA ARG A 102 -0.79 -8.76 -17.81
C ARG A 102 -0.23 -10.15 -17.50
N TYR A 103 -0.22 -10.57 -16.24
CA TYR A 103 0.47 -11.80 -15.81
C TYR A 103 -0.44 -12.82 -15.13
N VAL A 104 -1.70 -12.47 -14.85
CA VAL A 104 -2.68 -13.39 -14.26
C VAL A 104 -3.84 -13.64 -15.22
N LEU A 105 -4.35 -12.59 -15.88
CA LEU A 105 -5.52 -12.70 -16.76
C LEU A 105 -5.20 -12.89 -18.25
N ALA A 106 -4.14 -12.25 -18.75
CA ALA A 106 -3.71 -12.29 -20.15
C ALA A 106 -2.55 -13.26 -20.38
#